data_AF-A0AAJ1MYV1-F1
#
_entry.id   AF-A0AAJ1MYV1-F1
#
_cell.length_a   1.000
_cell.length_b   1.000
_cell.length_c   1.000
_cell.angle_alpha   90.00
_cell.angle_beta   90.00
_cell.angle_gamma   90.00
#
_symmetry.space_group_name_H-M   'P 1'
#
loop_
_entity.id
_entity.type
_entity.pdbx_description
1 polymer ?
#
loop_
_entity_poly.entity_id
_entity_poly.type
_entity_poly.pdbx_seq_one_letter_code
_entity_poly.pdbx_strand_id
1 'polypeptide(L)'
;MTTITMNIHNAIKSLKESGMDEAQAEKIVEIIADLQNVSAATKEDLKQTESSLKADLTSIKNDMDWLKKLIITVGIAVVIAAIKYIFVG
;
A
#
# COMPACT_ATOMS: atom_id res chain seq x y z
N MET A 1 11.41 0.00 7.71
CA MET A 1 12.57 -0.92 7.71
C MET A 1 13.77 -0.14 7.21
N THR A 2 14.87 -0.08 7.97
CA THR A 2 16.12 0.49 7.47
C THR A 2 16.69 -0.50 6.46
N THR A 3 16.71 -0.14 5.18
CA THR A 3 17.37 -0.94 4.14
C THR A 3 18.85 -0.96 4.49
N ILE A 4 19.35 -2.07 5.05
CA ILE A 4 20.78 -2.24 5.31
C ILE A 4 21.41 -2.48 3.94
N THR A 5 21.91 -1.42 3.31
CA THR A 5 22.68 -1.54 2.07
C THR A 5 23.95 -2.34 2.36
N MET A 6 24.04 -3.55 1.80
CA MET A 6 25.22 -4.39 1.93
C MET A 6 26.43 -3.71 1.28
N ASN A 7 27.50 -3.48 2.05
CA ASN A 7 28.77 -3.04 1.50
C ASN A 7 29.52 -4.25 0.93
N ILE A 8 29.42 -4.42 -0.38
CA ILE A 8 29.97 -5.55 -1.14
C ILE A 8 31.47 -5.75 -0.87
N HIS A 9 32.25 -4.66 -0.82
CA HIS A 9 33.69 -4.72 -0.59
C HIS A 9 34.04 -5.25 0.80
N ASN A 10 33.36 -4.75 1.84
CA ASN A 10 33.58 -5.23 3.20
C ASN A 10 33.10 -6.68 3.38
N ALA A 11 32.00 -7.06 2.73
CA ALA A 11 31.46 -8.42 2.79
C ALA A 11 32.43 -9.44 2.17
N ILE A 12 32.95 -9.17 0.97
CA ILE A 12 33.95 -10.04 0.30
C ILE A 12 35.22 -10.13 1.17
N LYS A 13 35.70 -9.00 1.70
CA LYS A 13 36.87 -8.96 2.58
C LYS A 13 36.70 -9.85 3.81
N SER A 14 35.57 -9.73 4.51
CA SER A 14 35.30 -10.57 5.69
C SER A 14 35.20 -12.04 5.35
N LEU A 15 34.60 -12.42 4.21
CA LEU A 15 34.53 -13.81 3.77
C LEU A 15 35.92 -14.39 3.49
N LYS A 16 36.81 -13.59 2.87
CA LYS A 16 38.21 -13.97 2.66
C LYS A 16 38.98 -14.11 3.96
N GLU A 17 38.78 -13.22 4.92
CA GLU A 17 39.39 -13.28 6.26
C GLU A 17 38.96 -14.54 7.03
N SER A 18 37.77 -15.07 6.75
CA SER A 18 37.29 -16.37 7.27
C SER A 18 37.78 -17.60 6.50
N GLY A 19 38.69 -17.44 5.54
CA GLY A 19 39.32 -18.56 4.82
C GLY A 19 38.63 -18.98 3.52
N MET A 20 37.66 -18.19 3.03
CA MET A 20 37.03 -18.41 1.72
C MET A 20 37.93 -17.86 0.60
N ASP A 21 37.98 -18.52 -0.56
CA ASP A 21 38.68 -17.96 -1.71
C ASP A 21 37.89 -16.77 -2.32
N GLU A 22 38.57 -15.95 -3.14
CA GLU A 22 37.98 -14.75 -3.75
C GLU A 22 36.72 -15.06 -4.57
N ALA A 23 36.78 -16.09 -5.43
CA ALA A 23 35.68 -16.43 -6.33
C ALA A 23 34.47 -16.96 -5.54
N GLN A 24 34.71 -17.71 -4.47
CA GLN A 24 33.63 -18.10 -3.55
C GLN A 24 33.03 -16.89 -2.82
N ALA A 25 33.87 -15.99 -2.31
CA ALA A 25 33.41 -14.80 -1.59
C ALA A 25 32.58 -13.88 -2.50
N GLU A 26 33.06 -13.62 -3.72
CA GLU A 26 32.32 -12.85 -4.73
C GLU A 26 30.97 -13.49 -5.06
N LYS A 27 30.92 -14.80 -5.33
CA LYS A 27 29.67 -15.49 -5.66
C LYS A 27 28.65 -15.47 -4.53
N ILE A 28 29.09 -15.64 -3.29
CA ILE A 28 28.18 -15.60 -2.13
C ILE A 28 27.59 -14.20 -1.97
N VAL A 29 28.42 -13.16 -2.10
CA VAL A 29 27.96 -11.77 -1.97
C VAL A 29 27.04 -11.38 -3.13
N GLU A 30 27.34 -11.82 -4.36
CA GLU A 30 26.49 -11.64 -5.53
C GLU A 30 25.09 -12.24 -5.30
N ILE A 31 25.01 -13.50 -4.85
CA ILE A 31 23.73 -14.17 -4.56
C ILE A 31 22.95 -13.43 -3.45
N ILE A 32 23.62 -12.97 -2.40
CA ILE A 32 22.93 -12.25 -1.31
C ILE A 32 22.46 -10.86 -1.78
N ALA A 33 23.25 -10.17 -2.60
CA ALA A 33 22.85 -8.89 -3.20
C ALA A 33 21.64 -9.08 -4.13
N ASP A 34 21.62 -10.14 -4.94
CA ASP A 34 20.47 -10.49 -5.77
C ASP A 34 19.24 -10.81 -4.92
N LEU A 35 19.39 -11.56 -3.83
CA LEU A 35 18.28 -11.85 -2.90
C LEU A 35 17.76 -10.60 -2.18
N GLN A 36 18.60 -9.59 -1.94
CA GLN A 36 18.16 -8.28 -1.42
C GLN A 36 17.46 -7.44 -2.49
N ASN A 37 17.91 -7.53 -3.75
CA ASN A 37 17.32 -6.81 -4.88
C ASN A 37 16.03 -7.45 -5.39
N VAL A 38 15.81 -8.75 -5.13
CA VAL A 38 14.50 -9.37 -5.25
C VAL A 38 13.60 -8.72 -4.19
N SER A 39 12.97 -7.61 -4.58
CA SER A 39 11.87 -6.95 -3.87
C SER A 39 10.66 -7.88 -3.82
N ALA A 40 10.78 -8.98 -3.10
CA ALA A 40 9.62 -9.72 -2.65
C ALA A 40 8.93 -8.83 -1.63
N ALA A 41 7.76 -8.28 -2.00
CA ALA A 41 6.88 -7.63 -1.03
C ALA A 41 6.75 -8.58 0.16
N THR A 42 7.19 -8.12 1.33
CA THR A 42 7.14 -8.99 2.50
C THR A 42 5.68 -9.27 2.84
N LYS A 43 5.41 -10.35 3.57
CA LYS A 43 4.05 -10.62 4.07
C LYS A 43 3.49 -9.42 4.85
N GLU A 44 4.36 -8.65 5.51
CA GLU A 44 3.99 -7.44 6.24
C GLU A 44 3.59 -6.30 5.28
N ASP A 45 4.35 -6.06 4.21
CA ASP A 45 4.01 -5.04 3.20
C ASP A 45 2.67 -5.34 2.52
N LEU A 46 2.41 -6.62 2.22
CA LEU A 46 1.14 -7.07 1.66
C LEU A 46 -0.01 -6.87 2.66
N LYS A 47 0.19 -7.20 3.94
CA LYS A 47 -0.81 -7.00 5.00
C LYS A 47 -1.10 -5.51 5.24
N GLN A 48 -0.07 -4.66 5.21
CA GLN A 48 -0.25 -3.22 5.32
C GLN A 48 -1.02 -2.65 4.14
N THR A 49 -0.72 -3.13 2.92
CA THR A 49 -1.45 -2.75 1.71
C THR A 49 -2.92 -3.20 1.77
N GLU A 50 -3.18 -4.44 2.19
CA GLU A 50 -4.55 -4.96 2.39
C GLU A 50 -5.32 -4.14 3.41
N SER A 51 -4.71 -3.82 4.54
CA SER A 51 -5.33 -3.00 5.58
C SER A 51 -5.65 -1.59 5.08
N SER A 52 -4.75 -0.99 4.31
CA SER A 52 -4.94 0.34 3.73
C SER A 52 -6.10 0.33 2.71
N LEU A 53 -6.11 -0.65 1.80
CA LEU A 53 -7.20 -0.84 0.84
C LEU A 53 -8.55 -1.06 1.53
N LYS A 54 -8.59 -1.82 2.63
CA LYS A 54 -9.82 -2.04 3.39
C LYS A 54 -10.32 -0.75 4.06
N ALA A 55 -9.41 0.10 4.53
CA ALA A 55 -9.77 1.41 5.08
C ALA A 55 -10.34 2.32 3.99
N ASP A 56 -9.70 2.39 2.83
CA ASP A 56 -10.15 3.20 1.69
C ASP A 56 -11.54 2.73 1.20
N LEU A 57 -11.74 1.42 1.05
CA LEU A 57 -13.05 0.86 0.67
C LEU A 57 -14.14 1.22 1.70
N THR A 58 -13.80 1.20 2.99
CA THR A 58 -14.74 1.60 4.05
C THR A 58 -15.09 3.09 3.93
N SER A 59 -14.11 3.95 3.66
CA SER A 59 -14.34 5.39 3.43
C SER A 59 -15.26 5.63 2.23
N ILE A 60 -14.95 5.01 1.09
CA ILE A 60 -15.75 5.12 -0.13
C ILE A 60 -17.19 4.67 0.10
N LYS A 61 -17.39 3.59 0.86
CA LYS A 61 -18.74 3.12 1.20
C LYS A 61 -19.49 4.15 2.04
N ASN A 62 -18.85 4.75 3.03
CA ASN A 62 -19.47 5.79 3.86
C ASN A 62 -19.83 7.03 3.04
N ASP A 63 -18.94 7.47 2.15
CA ASP A 63 -19.19 8.60 1.26
C ASP A 63 -20.36 8.32 0.32
N MET A 64 -20.44 7.10 -0.22
CA MET A 64 -21.56 6.66 -1.05
C MET A 64 -22.88 6.65 -0.28
N ASP A 65 -22.89 6.17 0.97
CA ASP A 65 -24.10 6.16 1.80
C ASP A 65 -24.54 7.57 2.20
N TRP A 66 -23.59 8.47 2.47
CA TRP A 66 -23.84 9.90 2.66
C TRP A 66 -24.46 10.52 1.40
N LEU A 67 -23.87 10.27 0.22
CA LEU A 67 -24.36 10.80 -1.05
C LEU A 67 -25.78 10.33 -1.36
N LYS A 68 -26.07 9.04 -1.14
CA LYS A 68 -27.43 8.49 -1.30
C LYS A 68 -28.46 9.21 -0.42
N LYS A 69 -28.12 9.45 0.85
CA LYS A 69 -29.00 10.19 1.78
C LYS A 69 -29.22 11.62 1.32
N LEU A 70 -28.18 12.28 0.82
CA LEU A 70 -28.29 13.63 0.27
C LEU A 70 -29.23 13.67 -0.93
N ILE A 71 -29.06 12.76 -1.90
CA ILE A 71 -29.92 12.68 -3.09
C ILE A 71 -31.38 12.47 -2.70
N ILE A 72 -31.67 11.57 -1.75
CA ILE A 72 -33.03 11.33 -1.26
C ILE A 72 -33.60 12.59 -0.59
N THR A 73 -32.81 13.24 0.25
CA THR A 73 -33.25 14.45 0.97
C THR A 73 -33.57 15.60 0.01
N VAL A 74 -32.69 15.83 -0.97
CA VAL A 74 -32.90 16.83 -2.02
C VAL A 74 -34.14 16.46 -2.86
N GLY A 75 -34.29 15.19 -3.24
CA GLY A 75 -35.45 14.71 -3.98
C GLY A 75 -36.77 14.99 -3.24
N ILE A 76 -36.85 14.66 -1.95
CA ILE A 76 -38.02 14.93 -1.12
C ILE A 76 -38.30 16.44 -1.05
N ALA A 77 -37.28 17.27 -0.83
CA ALA A 77 -37.43 18.72 -0.74
C ALA A 77 -37.99 19.31 -2.04
N VAL A 78 -37.51 18.83 -3.20
CA VAL A 78 -38.00 19.26 -4.52
C VAL A 78 -39.47 18.88 -4.71
N VAL A 79 -39.87 17.66 -4.33
CA VAL A 79 -41.28 17.23 -4.45
C VAL A 79 -42.19 18.09 -3.57
N ILE A 80 -41.79 18.37 -2.31
CA ILE A 80 -42.58 19.24 -1.41
C ILE A 80 -42.71 20.65 -1.99
N ALA A 81 -41.62 21.22 -2.50
CA ALA A 81 -41.64 22.55 -3.11
C ALA A 81 -42.55 22.60 -4.35
N ALA A 82 -42.50 21.58 -5.21
CA ALA A 82 -43.35 21.47 -6.39
C ALA A 82 -44.83 21.37 -6.02
N ILE A 83 -45.18 20.55 -5.02
CA ILE A 83 -46.55 20.45 -4.49
C ILE A 83 -47.01 21.81 -3.96
N LYS A 84 -46.19 22.48 -3.14
CA LYS A 84 -46.53 23.81 -2.60
C LYS A 84 -46.79 24.82 -3.73
N TYR A 85 -45.97 24.81 -4.77
CA TYR A 85 -46.13 25.71 -5.92
C TYR A 85 -47.42 25.43 -6.70
N ILE A 86 -47.84 24.16 -6.83
CA ILE A 86 -49.06 23.78 -7.55
C ILE A 86 -50.34 24.08 -6.74
N PHE A 87 -50.32 23.92 -5.41
CA PHE A 87 -51.52 24.06 -4.57
C PHE A 87 -51.67 25.40 -3.85
N VAL A 88 -50.59 26.18 -3.71
CA VAL A 88 -50.58 27.48 -3.00
C VAL A 88 -50.21 28.64 -3.95
N GLY A 89 -49.83 28.34 -5.20
CA GLY A 89 -49.70 29.32 -6.28
C GLY A 89 -51.05 29.74 -6.85
#